data_AF-A0A1B8PLM9-F1
#
_entry.id   AF-A0A1B8PLM9-F1
#
_cell.length_a   1.000
_cell.length_b   1.000
_cell.length_c   1.000
_cell.angle_alpha   90.00
_cell.angle_beta   90.00
_cell.angle_gamma   90.00
#
_symmetry.space_group_name_H-M   'P 1'
#
loop_
_entity.id
_entity.type
_entity.pdbx_description
1 polymer ?
#
loop_
_entity_poly.entity_id
_entity_poly.type
_entity_poly.pdbx_seq_one_letter_code
_entity_poly.pdbx_strand_id
1 'polypeptide(L)'
;MDEQKIGNKNQTVSNKTEIFYGLSQQQYAKKLHELKSSIDTTELSVGVIDSGIYPKNPDLDGANLSGTNLVDCSVSNRCANHLSYAQYKPVDSHDSKMAAIIAGNNGMTNATIHAYIDGDKSNEGDEFTAMLQLNKTHGVQIFNNSWGYIPGANESDNKWLNEAKKHTPDGDTKNSARPQVRAIHELIVNKDALLIHGAGNETKETTYGERLVPELNPIFKKGFLAVSSPREDYAHANYCGQAATWCLAAPSTSYSHDNEGKLEFYKGTSPATARVTGTALLVKGAYPWMKNENLVQTLLSTAQDFDDIKKRNATYLSLVPVKESEVKVNPKQPTYETTDDKGKKPSVK
;
A
#
# COMPACT_ATOMS: atom_id res chain seq x y z
N MET A 1 -17.07 -35.35 -13.99
CA MET A 1 -16.08 -35.40 -15.09
C MET A 1 -15.97 -33.98 -15.61
N ASP A 2 -14.97 -33.17 -15.29
CA ASP A 2 -13.63 -33.47 -14.80
C ASP A 2 -13.20 -32.50 -13.70
N GLU A 3 -12.80 -33.04 -12.54
CA GLU A 3 -12.03 -32.33 -11.54
C GLU A 3 -10.62 -32.13 -12.10
N GLN A 4 -10.28 -30.91 -12.52
CA GLN A 4 -8.90 -30.56 -12.81
C GLN A 4 -8.09 -30.61 -11.51
N LYS A 5 -7.36 -31.73 -11.36
CA LYS A 5 -6.33 -31.93 -10.35
C LYS A 5 -5.30 -30.81 -10.43
N ILE A 6 -5.37 -29.89 -9.48
CA ILE A 6 -4.30 -28.93 -9.18
C ILE A 6 -3.13 -29.75 -8.63
N GLY A 7 -2.02 -29.79 -9.37
CA GLY A 7 -0.85 -30.59 -9.02
C GLY A 7 -0.22 -30.16 -7.70
N ASN A 8 -0.12 -31.11 -6.76
CA ASN A 8 0.60 -30.99 -5.49
C ASN A 8 2.11 -30.90 -5.71
N LYS A 9 2.61 -29.69 -6.04
CA LYS A 9 4.04 -29.34 -5.95
C LYS A 9 4.17 -27.89 -5.46
N ASN A 10 4.12 -27.68 -4.15
CA ASN A 10 4.68 -26.52 -3.41
C ASN A 10 4.22 -26.53 -1.93
N GLN A 11 4.75 -27.45 -1.13
CA GLN A 11 4.26 -27.70 0.23
C GLN A 11 5.09 -27.05 1.36
N THR A 12 5.60 -25.83 1.15
CA THR A 12 6.33 -25.10 2.23
C THR A 12 6.01 -23.61 2.37
N VAL A 13 4.95 -23.10 1.72
CA VAL A 13 4.42 -21.73 1.97
C VAL A 13 2.88 -21.72 2.03
N SER A 14 2.25 -22.82 2.44
CA SER A 14 0.85 -22.77 2.90
C SER A 14 0.86 -22.30 4.36
N ASN A 15 0.30 -21.17 4.76
CA ASN A 15 -0.58 -20.24 4.06
C ASN A 15 -0.58 -18.94 4.87
N LYS A 16 0.17 -17.91 4.46
CA LYS A 16 0.32 -16.67 5.26
C LYS A 16 -1.02 -15.96 5.51
N THR A 17 -1.99 -16.12 4.61
CA THR A 17 -3.38 -15.65 4.83
C THR A 17 -4.04 -16.35 6.02
N GLU A 18 -3.78 -17.64 6.22
CA GLU A 18 -4.28 -18.37 7.38
C GLU A 18 -3.55 -17.99 8.66
N ILE A 19 -2.25 -17.70 8.58
CA ILE A 19 -1.47 -17.19 9.71
C ILE A 19 -1.97 -15.81 10.15
N PHE A 20 -2.16 -14.88 9.20
CA PHE A 20 -2.53 -13.49 9.52
C PHE A 20 -4.02 -13.29 9.77
N TYR A 21 -4.88 -14.05 9.10
CA TYR A 21 -6.33 -13.86 9.16
C TYR A 21 -7.10 -15.03 9.78
N GLY A 22 -6.46 -16.17 10.05
CA GLY A 22 -7.16 -17.38 10.51
C GLY A 22 -8.08 -17.99 9.45
N LEU A 23 -7.89 -17.65 8.17
CA LEU A 23 -8.71 -18.09 7.04
C LEU A 23 -7.85 -18.78 5.98
N SER A 24 -8.36 -19.87 5.40
CA SER A 24 -7.79 -20.42 4.17
C SER A 24 -7.84 -19.37 3.05
N GLN A 25 -7.00 -19.52 2.00
CA GLN A 25 -7.05 -18.60 0.85
C GLN A 25 -8.46 -18.53 0.23
N GLN A 26 -9.17 -19.66 0.15
CA GLN A 26 -10.53 -19.72 -0.36
C GLN A 26 -11.53 -19.02 0.57
N GLN A 27 -11.40 -19.20 1.88
CA GLN A 27 -12.25 -18.50 2.86
C GLN A 27 -12.01 -16.99 2.84
N TYR A 28 -10.75 -16.56 2.72
CA TYR A 28 -10.39 -15.15 2.59
C TYR A 28 -10.95 -14.54 1.30
N ALA A 29 -10.77 -15.20 0.15
CA ALA A 29 -11.32 -14.76 -1.12
C ALA A 29 -12.86 -14.68 -1.08
N LYS A 30 -13.52 -15.69 -0.49
CA LYS A 30 -14.97 -15.67 -0.26
C LYS A 30 -15.38 -14.49 0.60
N LYS A 31 -14.66 -14.23 1.70
CA LYS A 31 -14.96 -13.12 2.60
C LYS A 31 -14.79 -11.76 1.92
N LEU A 32 -13.74 -11.59 1.11
CA LEU A 32 -13.55 -10.38 0.32
C LEU A 32 -14.70 -10.18 -0.67
N HIS A 33 -15.11 -11.24 -1.38
CA HIS A 33 -16.23 -11.18 -2.31
C HIS A 33 -17.54 -10.79 -1.59
N GLU A 34 -17.82 -11.38 -0.42
CA GLU A 34 -18.97 -11.00 0.42
C GLU A 34 -18.91 -9.53 0.83
N LEU A 35 -17.75 -9.02 1.27
CA LEU A 35 -17.58 -7.61 1.65
C LEU A 35 -17.80 -6.67 0.45
N LYS A 36 -17.12 -6.94 -0.68
CA LYS A 36 -17.26 -6.16 -1.92
C LYS A 36 -18.71 -6.11 -2.43
N SER A 37 -19.48 -7.17 -2.19
CA SER A 37 -20.88 -7.27 -2.65
C SER A 37 -21.89 -6.69 -1.67
N SER A 38 -21.57 -6.64 -0.37
CA SER A 38 -22.49 -6.17 0.69
C SER A 38 -22.26 -4.72 1.10
N ILE A 39 -21.07 -4.18 0.87
CA ILE A 39 -20.73 -2.79 1.17
C ILE A 39 -20.64 -2.03 -0.15
N ASP A 40 -21.57 -1.10 -0.34
CA ASP A 40 -21.53 -0.23 -1.51
C ASP A 40 -20.34 0.73 -1.43
N THR A 41 -19.47 0.64 -2.42
CA THR A 41 -18.29 1.50 -2.60
C THR A 41 -18.29 2.17 -3.97
N THR A 42 -19.38 2.03 -4.74
CA THR A 42 -19.48 2.52 -6.13
C THR A 42 -19.47 4.04 -6.22
N GLU A 43 -19.99 4.71 -5.18
CA GLU A 43 -19.98 6.18 -5.03
C GLU A 43 -18.65 6.72 -4.45
N LEU A 44 -17.67 5.85 -4.17
CA LEU A 44 -16.36 6.26 -3.69
C LEU A 44 -15.34 6.30 -4.82
N SER A 45 -14.34 7.15 -4.66
CA SER A 45 -13.19 7.24 -5.55
C SER A 45 -11.89 7.01 -4.80
N VAL A 46 -10.94 6.36 -5.47
CA VAL A 46 -9.57 6.15 -4.98
C VAL A 46 -8.57 6.70 -5.98
N GLY A 47 -7.57 7.42 -5.45
CA GLY A 47 -6.41 7.85 -6.21
C GLY A 47 -5.29 6.83 -6.04
N VAL A 48 -4.81 6.24 -7.12
CA VAL A 48 -3.64 5.34 -7.12
C VAL A 48 -2.46 6.09 -7.74
N ILE A 49 -1.45 6.33 -6.93
CA ILE A 49 -0.33 7.24 -7.22
C ILE A 49 0.93 6.40 -7.36
N ASP A 50 1.34 6.16 -8.61
CA ASP A 50 2.39 5.19 -8.95
C ASP A 50 2.85 5.34 -10.43
N SER A 51 2.95 4.24 -11.18
CA SER A 51 3.43 4.18 -12.58
C SER A 51 2.36 4.32 -13.67
N GLY A 52 1.08 4.46 -13.31
CA GLY A 52 -0.06 4.53 -14.23
C GLY A 52 -0.78 3.22 -14.53
N ILE A 53 -2.06 3.36 -14.88
CA ILE A 53 -2.95 2.24 -15.15
C ILE A 53 -3.01 1.90 -16.64
N TYR A 54 -2.92 0.60 -16.93
CA TYR A 54 -3.25 0.01 -18.22
C TYR A 54 -4.63 -0.67 -18.16
N PRO A 55 -5.68 -0.12 -18.81
CA PRO A 55 -7.05 -0.61 -18.65
C PRO A 55 -7.29 -1.99 -19.24
N LYS A 56 -6.38 -2.50 -20.09
CA LYS A 56 -6.47 -3.85 -20.65
C LYS A 56 -5.65 -4.87 -19.85
N ASN A 57 -5.13 -4.49 -18.67
CA ASN A 57 -4.58 -5.46 -17.74
C ASN A 57 -5.71 -6.43 -17.33
N PRO A 58 -5.51 -7.77 -17.40
CA PRO A 58 -6.56 -8.75 -17.10
C PRO A 58 -7.19 -8.61 -15.71
N ASP A 59 -6.45 -8.11 -14.71
CA ASP A 59 -6.97 -7.96 -13.35
C ASP A 59 -7.87 -6.72 -13.18
N LEU A 60 -7.93 -5.85 -14.18
CA LEU A 60 -8.78 -4.65 -14.21
C LEU A 60 -10.03 -4.83 -15.08
N ASP A 61 -10.28 -6.04 -15.59
CA ASP A 61 -11.49 -6.32 -16.37
C ASP A 61 -12.75 -6.03 -15.54
N GLY A 62 -13.64 -5.17 -16.06
CA GLY A 62 -14.84 -4.71 -15.34
C GLY A 62 -14.58 -3.77 -14.17
N ALA A 63 -13.34 -3.34 -13.90
CA ALA A 63 -13.06 -2.31 -12.91
C ALA A 63 -13.59 -0.95 -13.36
N ASN A 64 -14.06 -0.13 -12.41
CA ASN A 64 -14.52 1.22 -12.70
C ASN A 64 -13.32 2.18 -12.78
N LEU A 65 -12.86 2.48 -13.98
CA LEU A 65 -11.71 3.35 -14.21
C LEU A 65 -12.15 4.75 -14.68
N SER A 66 -11.46 5.79 -14.22
CA SER A 66 -11.78 7.19 -14.59
C SER A 66 -11.55 7.53 -16.07
N GLY A 67 -10.88 6.65 -16.82
CA GLY A 67 -10.63 6.79 -18.26
C GLY A 67 -9.35 7.54 -18.63
N THR A 68 -8.67 8.15 -17.65
CA THR A 68 -7.42 8.89 -17.87
C THR A 68 -6.39 8.59 -16.79
N ASN A 69 -5.12 8.78 -17.14
CA ASN A 69 -4.04 8.96 -16.18
C ASN A 69 -3.71 10.45 -16.08
N LEU A 70 -3.64 10.99 -14.86
CA LEU A 70 -3.05 12.30 -14.62
C LEU A 70 -1.53 12.20 -14.80
N VAL A 71 -0.91 13.19 -15.46
CA VAL A 71 0.54 13.22 -15.70
C VAL A 71 1.12 14.63 -15.52
N ASP A 72 2.45 14.74 -15.61
CA ASP A 72 3.21 16.00 -15.63
C ASP A 72 2.91 16.92 -14.44
N CYS A 73 2.81 16.33 -13.23
CA CYS A 73 2.67 17.10 -12.01
C CYS A 73 4.03 17.64 -11.59
N SER A 74 4.17 18.95 -11.58
CA SER A 74 5.40 19.63 -11.22
C SER A 74 5.38 20.16 -9.78
N VAL A 75 6.57 20.52 -9.33
CA VAL A 75 6.87 21.11 -8.02
C VAL A 75 6.16 22.45 -7.74
N SER A 76 5.55 23.04 -8.76
CA SER A 76 4.77 24.27 -8.68
C SER A 76 3.27 24.05 -8.34
N ASN A 77 2.90 22.83 -7.93
CA ASN A 77 1.51 22.37 -7.79
C ASN A 77 0.69 22.50 -9.09
N ARG A 78 1.32 22.23 -10.24
CA ARG A 78 0.66 22.25 -11.54
C ARG A 78 0.80 20.89 -12.20
N CYS A 79 -0.31 20.29 -12.58
CA CYS A 79 -0.36 19.16 -13.48
C CYS A 79 -0.87 19.65 -14.83
N ALA A 80 -0.13 19.38 -15.90
CA ALA A 80 -0.41 19.98 -17.20
C ALA A 80 -1.42 19.17 -18.02
N ASN A 81 -1.47 17.85 -17.84
CA ASN A 81 -2.08 16.96 -18.83
C ASN A 81 -2.84 15.78 -18.19
N HIS A 82 -3.85 15.31 -18.93
CA HIS A 82 -4.45 13.99 -18.75
C HIS A 82 -4.17 13.18 -20.01
N LEU A 83 -3.58 12.00 -19.85
CA LEU A 83 -3.44 11.04 -20.94
C LEU A 83 -4.62 10.09 -20.90
N SER A 84 -5.37 9.97 -22.00
CA SER A 84 -6.35 8.90 -22.10
C SER A 84 -5.64 7.56 -22.07
N TYR A 85 -6.27 6.54 -21.49
CA TYR A 85 -5.66 5.21 -21.47
C TYR A 85 -5.37 4.62 -22.85
N ALA A 86 -6.09 5.07 -23.89
CA ALA A 86 -5.86 4.65 -25.26
C ALA A 86 -4.52 5.17 -25.83
N GLN A 87 -3.98 6.26 -25.28
CA GLN A 87 -2.78 6.92 -25.77
C GLN A 87 -1.50 6.43 -25.08
N TYR A 88 -1.62 5.76 -23.93
CA TYR A 88 -0.47 5.36 -23.13
C TYR A 88 -0.66 3.97 -22.52
N LYS A 89 0.23 3.05 -22.89
CA LYS A 89 0.42 1.78 -22.18
C LYS A 89 1.63 1.95 -21.25
N PRO A 90 1.42 2.02 -19.92
CA PRO A 90 2.52 1.99 -18.96
C PRO A 90 3.44 0.78 -19.20
N VAL A 91 4.75 1.02 -19.17
CA VAL A 91 5.75 -0.04 -19.29
C VAL A 91 5.72 -0.92 -18.05
N ASP A 92 5.60 -0.29 -16.88
CA ASP A 92 5.45 -0.99 -15.61
C ASP A 92 3.96 -1.31 -15.35
N SER A 93 3.70 -2.50 -14.86
CA SER A 93 2.37 -2.96 -14.44
C SER A 93 2.11 -2.69 -12.96
N HIS A 94 3.09 -2.16 -12.21
CA HIS A 94 3.02 -1.99 -10.76
C HIS A 94 1.74 -1.27 -10.31
N ASP A 95 1.40 -0.12 -10.88
CA ASP A 95 0.17 0.61 -10.54
C ASP A 95 -1.10 -0.19 -10.87
N SER A 96 -1.13 -0.88 -12.02
CA SER A 96 -2.26 -1.74 -12.41
C SER A 96 -2.46 -2.89 -11.42
N LYS A 97 -1.37 -3.44 -10.87
CA LYS A 97 -1.41 -4.46 -9.82
C LYS A 97 -1.95 -3.89 -8.50
N MET A 98 -1.61 -2.65 -8.14
CA MET A 98 -2.14 -1.99 -6.93
C MET A 98 -3.63 -1.68 -7.07
N ALA A 99 -4.01 -1.07 -8.20
CA ALA A 99 -5.38 -0.79 -8.57
C ALA A 99 -6.23 -2.08 -8.56
N ALA A 100 -5.68 -3.19 -9.07
CA ALA A 100 -6.35 -4.48 -9.07
C ALA A 100 -6.67 -5.00 -7.66
N ILE A 101 -5.74 -4.88 -6.71
CA ILE A 101 -5.97 -5.26 -5.31
C ILE A 101 -7.08 -4.39 -4.69
N ILE A 102 -7.08 -3.09 -4.97
CA ILE A 102 -8.03 -2.14 -4.37
C ILE A 102 -9.44 -2.32 -4.95
N ALA A 103 -9.58 -2.29 -6.28
CA ALA A 103 -10.86 -2.21 -6.97
C ALA A 103 -10.88 -2.90 -8.35
N GLY A 104 -9.97 -3.84 -8.60
CA GLY A 104 -9.99 -4.70 -9.78
C GLY A 104 -11.11 -5.74 -9.75
N ASN A 105 -11.12 -6.66 -10.73
CA ASN A 105 -12.11 -7.72 -10.85
C ASN A 105 -12.26 -8.53 -9.53
N ASN A 106 -11.13 -8.97 -8.99
CA ASN A 106 -10.99 -9.70 -7.73
C ASN A 106 -10.51 -8.78 -6.57
N GLY A 107 -10.59 -7.47 -6.76
CA GLY A 107 -10.21 -6.47 -5.77
C GLY A 107 -11.15 -6.42 -4.57
N MET A 108 -10.80 -5.59 -3.59
CA MET A 108 -11.54 -5.46 -2.34
C MET A 108 -12.82 -4.63 -2.47
N THR A 109 -12.92 -3.74 -3.45
CA THR A 109 -14.00 -2.74 -3.57
C THR A 109 -14.49 -2.58 -5.01
N ASN A 110 -15.50 -1.72 -5.20
CA ASN A 110 -16.00 -1.27 -6.51
C ASN A 110 -15.79 0.25 -6.72
N ALA A 111 -14.84 0.85 -5.98
CA ALA A 111 -14.56 2.29 -6.07
C ALA A 111 -14.04 2.69 -7.45
N THR A 112 -14.33 3.92 -7.86
CA THR A 112 -13.80 4.50 -9.10
C THR A 112 -12.30 4.77 -8.96
N ILE A 113 -11.51 4.23 -9.87
CA ILE A 113 -10.05 4.34 -9.85
C ILE A 113 -9.58 5.54 -10.67
N HIS A 114 -8.91 6.47 -10.02
CA HIS A 114 -8.21 7.59 -10.63
C HIS A 114 -6.70 7.36 -10.50
N ALA A 115 -5.97 7.49 -11.59
CA ALA A 115 -4.55 7.17 -11.62
C ALA A 115 -3.68 8.40 -11.87
N TYR A 116 -2.48 8.37 -11.31
CA TYR A 116 -1.39 9.29 -11.64
C TYR A 116 -0.20 8.47 -12.15
N ILE A 117 0.37 8.90 -13.28
CA ILE A 117 1.67 8.43 -13.75
C ILE A 117 2.72 9.45 -13.33
N ASP A 118 3.71 8.99 -12.59
CA ASP A 118 4.98 9.70 -12.54
C ASP A 118 5.92 9.26 -13.67
N GLY A 119 6.45 10.23 -14.40
CA GLY A 119 7.44 10.01 -15.45
C GLY A 119 8.89 10.03 -14.95
N ASP A 120 9.13 10.50 -13.72
CA ASP A 120 10.45 10.74 -13.17
C ASP A 120 10.59 10.23 -11.73
N LYS A 121 11.82 10.22 -11.21
CA LYS A 121 12.12 9.80 -9.84
C LYS A 121 11.47 10.77 -8.84
N SER A 122 10.76 10.22 -7.83
CA SER A 122 10.11 10.90 -6.68
C SER A 122 11.08 11.78 -5.90
N ASN A 123 11.49 12.91 -6.44
CA ASN A 123 12.58 13.65 -5.83
C ASN A 123 12.07 14.88 -5.06
N GLU A 124 10.82 15.30 -5.28
CA GLU A 124 10.34 16.59 -4.79
C GLU A 124 8.91 16.61 -4.21
N GLY A 125 8.24 15.47 -4.06
CA GLY A 125 6.90 15.40 -3.42
C GLY A 125 5.74 15.69 -4.38
N ASP A 126 5.96 15.51 -5.68
CA ASP A 126 4.97 15.62 -6.76
C ASP A 126 3.76 14.71 -6.57
N GLU A 127 3.90 13.59 -5.84
CA GLU A 127 2.78 12.74 -5.46
C GLU A 127 1.69 13.54 -4.72
N PHE A 128 2.08 14.47 -3.82
CA PHE A 128 1.12 15.29 -3.08
C PHE A 128 0.42 16.33 -3.98
N THR A 129 1.13 16.82 -4.99
CA THR A 129 0.55 17.67 -6.03
C THR A 129 -0.51 16.91 -6.82
N ALA A 130 -0.18 15.69 -7.26
CA ALA A 130 -1.09 14.83 -8.01
C ALA A 130 -2.34 14.50 -7.19
N MET A 131 -2.18 14.12 -5.93
CA MET A 131 -3.30 13.87 -5.02
C MET A 131 -4.20 15.10 -4.87
N LEU A 132 -3.63 16.29 -4.69
CA LEU A 132 -4.42 17.53 -4.59
C LEU A 132 -5.17 17.82 -5.88
N GLN A 133 -4.55 17.58 -7.04
CA GLN A 133 -5.21 17.79 -8.32
C GLN A 133 -6.38 16.82 -8.50
N LEU A 134 -6.19 15.53 -8.23
CA LEU A 134 -7.27 14.53 -8.27
C LEU A 134 -8.40 14.84 -7.30
N ASN A 135 -8.08 15.35 -6.10
CA ASN A 135 -9.09 15.84 -5.17
C ASN A 135 -9.89 17.01 -5.77
N LYS A 136 -9.22 17.99 -6.38
CA LYS A 136 -9.88 19.18 -6.96
C LYS A 136 -10.74 18.86 -8.17
N THR A 137 -10.31 17.95 -9.03
CA THR A 137 -11.01 17.66 -10.30
C THR A 137 -12.05 16.57 -10.18
N HIS A 138 -11.87 15.63 -9.24
CA HIS A 138 -12.72 14.45 -9.14
C HIS A 138 -13.24 14.17 -7.72
N GLY A 139 -12.89 14.99 -6.73
CA GLY A 139 -13.34 14.79 -5.35
C GLY A 139 -12.72 13.59 -4.65
N VAL A 140 -11.62 13.03 -5.17
CA VAL A 140 -10.93 11.88 -4.55
C VAL A 140 -10.50 12.23 -3.12
N GLN A 141 -10.86 11.39 -2.15
CA GLN A 141 -10.52 11.60 -0.73
C GLN A 141 -9.58 10.54 -0.16
N ILE A 142 -9.44 9.37 -0.78
CA ILE A 142 -8.57 8.29 -0.30
C ILE A 142 -7.51 8.01 -1.36
N PHE A 143 -6.23 8.01 -0.96
CA PHE A 143 -5.10 7.88 -1.87
C PHE A 143 -4.19 6.72 -1.45
N ASN A 144 -3.93 5.82 -2.40
CA ASN A 144 -2.89 4.79 -2.30
C ASN A 144 -1.60 5.30 -2.96
N ASN A 145 -0.53 5.40 -2.19
CA ASN A 145 0.80 5.74 -2.69
C ASN A 145 1.76 4.58 -2.42
N SER A 146 1.95 3.75 -3.43
CA SER A 146 2.81 2.55 -3.36
C SER A 146 4.21 2.78 -3.92
N TRP A 147 4.55 4.05 -4.12
CA TRP A 147 5.82 4.51 -4.68
C TRP A 147 6.47 5.55 -3.76
N GLY A 148 7.72 5.92 -4.04
CA GLY A 148 8.34 7.04 -3.35
C GLY A 148 9.84 7.18 -3.55
N TYR A 149 10.42 8.17 -2.88
CA TYR A 149 11.83 8.50 -2.96
C TYR A 149 12.69 7.32 -2.53
N ILE A 150 13.69 6.97 -3.35
CA ILE A 150 14.76 6.04 -2.98
C ILE A 150 16.07 6.82 -3.01
N PRO A 151 16.74 7.02 -1.87
CA PRO A 151 17.96 7.81 -1.80
C PRO A 151 19.09 7.17 -2.60
N GLY A 152 19.83 7.99 -3.36
CA GLY A 152 21.09 7.58 -3.95
C GLY A 152 22.15 7.27 -2.88
N ALA A 153 23.25 6.62 -3.26
CA ALA A 153 24.29 6.14 -2.33
C ALA A 153 24.89 7.22 -1.39
N ASN A 154 24.80 8.51 -1.76
CA ASN A 154 25.31 9.64 -0.99
C ASN A 154 24.20 10.64 -0.60
N GLU A 155 22.93 10.26 -0.73
CA GLU A 155 21.81 11.11 -0.35
C GLU A 155 21.21 10.69 0.99
N SER A 156 20.66 11.66 1.72
CA SER A 156 19.95 11.37 2.97
C SER A 156 18.62 10.69 2.67
N ASP A 157 18.30 9.63 3.40
CA ASP A 157 16.95 9.03 3.42
C ASP A 157 15.85 10.09 3.64
N ASN A 158 16.15 11.12 4.43
CA ASN A 158 15.22 12.20 4.75
C ASN A 158 15.47 13.48 3.96
N LYS A 159 16.07 13.42 2.76
CA LYS A 159 16.37 14.60 1.94
C LYS A 159 15.12 15.48 1.74
N TRP A 160 14.03 14.89 1.26
CA TRP A 160 12.76 15.61 1.05
C TRP A 160 12.20 16.18 2.37
N LEU A 161 12.13 15.36 3.42
CA LEU A 161 11.58 15.77 4.71
C LEU A 161 12.38 16.92 5.34
N ASN A 162 13.71 16.85 5.28
CA ASN A 162 14.59 17.88 5.80
C ASN A 162 14.40 19.20 5.05
N GLU A 163 14.23 19.14 3.72
CA GLU A 163 13.90 20.32 2.92
C GLU A 163 12.51 20.88 3.24
N ALA A 164 11.50 20.03 3.45
CA ALA A 164 10.16 20.44 3.85
C ALA A 164 10.17 21.13 5.23
N LYS A 165 10.92 20.58 6.21
CA LYS A 165 11.09 21.16 7.55
C LYS A 165 11.70 22.57 7.51
N LYS A 166 12.73 22.79 6.69
CA LYS A 166 13.35 24.12 6.51
C LYS A 166 12.35 25.19 6.05
N HIS A 167 11.33 24.79 5.28
CA HIS A 167 10.30 25.69 4.75
C HIS A 167 9.00 25.62 5.55
N THR A 168 9.03 25.03 6.75
CA THR A 168 7.89 24.90 7.66
C THR A 168 8.34 25.21 9.09
N PRO A 169 8.90 26.42 9.36
CA PRO A 169 9.26 26.80 10.72
C PRO A 169 8.00 26.78 11.60
N ASP A 170 8.16 26.34 12.85
CA ASP A 170 7.10 26.28 13.87
C ASP A 170 5.86 25.44 13.48
N GLY A 171 5.97 24.57 12.47
CA GLY A 171 4.89 23.70 12.01
C GLY A 171 3.82 24.39 11.14
N ASP A 172 4.08 25.61 10.63
CA ASP A 172 3.18 26.33 9.72
C ASP A 172 3.19 25.72 8.31
N THR A 173 2.47 24.61 8.17
CA THR A 173 2.32 23.90 6.89
C THR A 173 1.36 24.61 5.93
N LYS A 174 0.49 25.49 6.43
CA LYS A 174 -0.48 26.24 5.61
C LYS A 174 0.21 27.28 4.74
N ASN A 175 1.19 27.99 5.30
CA ASN A 175 1.90 29.07 4.59
C ASN A 175 3.31 28.68 4.14
N SER A 176 3.63 27.38 4.14
CA SER A 176 4.93 26.89 3.69
C SER A 176 5.26 27.38 2.27
N ALA A 177 6.52 27.82 2.08
CA ALA A 177 7.03 28.18 0.77
C ALA A 177 7.10 26.97 -0.19
N ARG A 178 7.00 25.74 0.32
CA ARG A 178 6.94 24.51 -0.49
C ARG A 178 5.50 24.18 -0.87
N PRO A 179 5.14 24.20 -2.17
CA PRO A 179 3.77 23.92 -2.61
C PRO A 179 3.24 22.54 -2.17
N GLN A 180 4.09 21.53 -2.10
CA GLN A 180 3.75 20.16 -1.68
C GLN A 180 3.34 20.09 -0.20
N VAL A 181 4.03 20.84 0.67
CA VAL A 181 3.66 20.94 2.09
C VAL A 181 2.28 21.58 2.23
N ARG A 182 2.00 22.63 1.44
CA ARG A 182 0.67 23.24 1.39
C ARG A 182 -0.37 22.29 0.80
N ALA A 183 0.00 21.44 -0.15
CA ALA A 183 -0.88 20.44 -0.73
C ALA A 183 -1.30 19.40 0.30
N ILE A 184 -0.36 18.89 1.10
CA ILE A 184 -0.64 18.01 2.24
C ILE A 184 -1.58 18.70 3.23
N HIS A 185 -1.30 19.95 3.59
CA HIS A 185 -2.16 20.72 4.49
C HIS A 185 -3.58 20.84 3.93
N GLU A 186 -3.73 21.22 2.67
CA GLU A 186 -5.04 21.35 2.03
C GLU A 186 -5.78 20.01 2.02
N LEU A 187 -5.12 18.93 1.60
CA LEU A 187 -5.68 17.59 1.55
C LEU A 187 -6.17 17.12 2.93
N ILE A 188 -5.30 17.12 3.93
CA ILE A 188 -5.64 16.53 5.23
C ILE A 188 -6.54 17.46 6.05
N VAL A 189 -6.20 18.75 6.15
CA VAL A 189 -6.85 19.67 7.09
C VAL A 189 -8.15 20.24 6.51
N ASN A 190 -8.15 20.60 5.22
CA ASN A 190 -9.27 21.32 4.61
C ASN A 190 -10.19 20.42 3.77
N LYS A 191 -9.67 19.30 3.23
CA LYS A 191 -10.43 18.40 2.36
C LYS A 191 -10.80 17.07 2.99
N ASP A 192 -10.36 16.83 4.24
CA ASP A 192 -10.55 15.57 4.94
C ASP A 192 -10.18 14.41 4.00
N ALA A 193 -8.92 14.42 3.53
CA ALA A 193 -8.33 13.39 2.67
C ALA A 193 -7.37 12.46 3.47
N LEU A 194 -7.28 11.20 3.03
CA LEU A 194 -6.53 10.13 3.67
C LEU A 194 -5.45 9.69 2.69
N LEU A 195 -4.20 9.91 3.07
CA LEU A 195 -3.01 9.54 2.29
C LEU A 195 -2.39 8.29 2.92
N ILE A 196 -2.27 7.22 2.13
CA ILE A 196 -1.78 5.91 2.60
C ILE A 196 -0.50 5.58 1.82
N HIS A 197 0.64 5.61 2.49
CA HIS A 197 1.97 5.47 1.86
C HIS A 197 2.65 4.16 2.26
N GLY A 198 3.21 3.42 1.30
CA GLY A 198 4.04 2.25 1.59
C GLY A 198 5.34 2.64 2.30
N ALA A 199 5.81 1.86 3.28
CA ALA A 199 6.95 2.21 4.14
C ALA A 199 8.33 2.10 3.46
N GLY A 200 8.43 1.39 2.33
CA GLY A 200 9.65 1.15 1.56
C GLY A 200 10.20 -0.28 1.72
N ASN A 201 11.08 -0.66 0.80
CA ASN A 201 11.54 -2.04 0.58
C ASN A 201 13.07 -2.17 0.75
N GLU A 202 13.69 -1.36 1.61
CA GLU A 202 15.14 -1.23 1.72
C GLU A 202 15.71 -1.92 2.97
N THR A 203 14.92 -2.75 3.66
CA THR A 203 15.33 -3.49 4.87
C THR A 203 15.78 -2.56 6.02
N LYS A 204 15.25 -1.34 6.08
CA LYS A 204 15.59 -0.36 7.13
C LYS A 204 14.75 -0.56 8.38
N GLU A 205 15.32 -0.22 9.53
CA GLU A 205 14.64 -0.25 10.82
C GLU A 205 13.59 0.86 11.01
N THR A 206 13.45 1.74 10.02
CA THR A 206 12.48 2.83 10.00
C THR A 206 12.09 3.16 8.56
N THR A 207 10.91 3.73 8.39
CA THR A 207 10.55 4.47 7.18
C THR A 207 11.20 5.85 7.17
N TYR A 208 11.11 6.56 6.06
CA TYR A 208 11.81 7.82 5.82
C TYR A 208 11.08 8.70 4.78
N GLY A 209 11.60 9.91 4.58
CA GLY A 209 11.14 10.84 3.55
C GLY A 209 9.69 11.27 3.75
N GLU A 210 8.92 11.21 2.68
CA GLU A 210 7.50 11.54 2.61
C GLU A 210 6.60 10.68 3.51
N ARG A 211 7.04 9.49 3.95
CA ARG A 211 6.27 8.67 4.93
C ARG A 211 6.25 9.29 6.33
N LEU A 212 7.15 10.23 6.60
CA LEU A 212 7.29 10.94 7.86
C LEU A 212 6.66 12.35 7.83
N VAL A 213 5.81 12.64 6.85
CA VAL A 213 5.06 13.90 6.75
C VAL A 213 4.44 14.38 8.07
N PRO A 214 3.90 13.52 8.95
CA PRO A 214 3.40 13.95 10.26
C PRO A 214 4.42 14.60 11.21
N GLU A 215 5.72 14.52 10.91
CA GLU A 215 6.76 15.28 11.61
C GLU A 215 6.80 16.77 11.23
N LEU A 216 6.20 17.16 10.09
CA LEU A 216 6.05 18.57 9.71
C LEU A 216 4.96 19.26 10.55
N ASN A 217 3.87 18.54 10.81
CA ASN A 217 2.80 18.98 11.68
C ASN A 217 2.03 17.75 12.23
N PRO A 218 1.96 17.57 13.56
CA PRO A 218 1.27 16.42 14.16
C PRO A 218 -0.20 16.26 13.76
N ILE A 219 -0.87 17.33 13.33
CA ILE A 219 -2.26 17.26 12.85
C ILE A 219 -2.41 16.32 11.64
N PHE A 220 -1.33 16.12 10.87
CA PHE A 220 -1.37 15.24 9.69
C PHE A 220 -1.60 13.77 10.03
N LYS A 221 -1.37 13.34 11.28
CA LYS A 221 -1.76 11.99 11.73
C LYS A 221 -3.27 11.73 11.61
N LYS A 222 -4.10 12.76 11.47
CA LYS A 222 -5.55 12.64 11.25
C LYS A 222 -5.93 12.12 9.86
N GLY A 223 -5.03 12.19 8.88
CA GLY A 223 -5.32 11.80 7.50
C GLY A 223 -4.11 11.20 6.79
N PHE A 224 -3.19 10.60 7.54
CA PHE A 224 -1.98 10.00 6.97
C PHE A 224 -1.70 8.66 7.64
N LEU A 225 -1.38 7.65 6.82
CA LEU A 225 -0.95 6.33 7.26
C LEU A 225 0.31 5.91 6.51
N ALA A 226 1.31 5.40 7.23
CA ALA A 226 2.36 4.60 6.64
C ALA A 226 1.97 3.11 6.73
N VAL A 227 2.35 2.32 5.72
CA VAL A 227 2.00 0.90 5.64
C VAL A 227 3.26 0.08 5.39
N SER A 228 3.61 -0.75 6.37
CA SER A 228 4.68 -1.73 6.26
C SER A 228 4.11 -3.12 5.93
N SER A 229 4.98 -4.11 5.89
CA SER A 229 4.63 -5.53 5.90
C SER A 229 5.41 -6.20 7.04
N PRO A 230 4.84 -7.23 7.70
CA PRO A 230 5.65 -8.07 8.57
C PRO A 230 6.89 -8.57 7.82
N ARG A 231 8.09 -8.48 8.41
CA ARG A 231 9.32 -8.94 7.74
C ARG A 231 9.36 -10.45 7.56
N GLU A 232 8.61 -11.14 8.41
CA GLU A 232 8.32 -12.55 8.28
C GLU A 232 7.48 -12.86 7.02
N ASP A 233 6.70 -11.88 6.57
CA ASP A 233 6.07 -11.94 5.25
C ASP A 233 7.04 -11.55 4.13
N TYR A 234 7.70 -10.41 4.29
CA TYR A 234 8.62 -9.82 3.32
C TYR A 234 9.82 -9.18 4.00
N ALA A 235 10.96 -9.89 3.98
CA ALA A 235 12.17 -9.52 4.72
C ALA A 235 12.72 -8.13 4.39
N HIS A 236 12.41 -7.60 3.20
CA HIS A 236 12.85 -6.28 2.75
C HIS A 236 11.97 -5.12 3.21
N ALA A 237 10.84 -5.37 3.86
CA ALA A 237 10.00 -4.30 4.38
C ALA A 237 10.79 -3.43 5.36
N ASN A 238 10.75 -2.12 5.15
CA ASN A 238 11.15 -1.18 6.18
C ASN A 238 10.17 -1.28 7.36
N TYR A 239 10.68 -1.28 8.59
CA TYR A 239 9.81 -1.18 9.76
C TYR A 239 9.16 0.21 9.85
N CYS A 240 8.04 0.29 10.56
CA CYS A 240 7.38 1.56 10.84
C CYS A 240 8.32 2.57 11.50
N GLY A 241 9.15 2.13 12.46
CA GLY A 241 10.16 2.96 13.13
C GLY A 241 9.59 4.29 13.64
N GLN A 242 10.10 5.41 13.13
CA GLN A 242 9.64 6.75 13.51
C GLN A 242 8.13 6.97 13.27
N ALA A 243 7.53 6.24 12.31
CA ALA A 243 6.11 6.30 12.00
C ALA A 243 5.22 5.41 12.88
N ALA A 244 5.74 4.75 13.92
CA ALA A 244 5.01 3.74 14.70
C ALA A 244 3.62 4.17 15.21
N THR A 245 3.38 5.47 15.44
CA THR A 245 2.08 5.99 15.92
C THR A 245 1.06 6.30 14.82
N TRP A 246 1.44 6.20 13.54
CA TRP A 246 0.56 6.37 12.36
C TRP A 246 0.86 5.30 11.30
N CYS A 247 1.35 4.14 11.73
CA CYS A 247 1.75 3.06 10.85
C CYS A 247 1.16 1.74 11.29
N LEU A 248 0.77 0.92 10.33
CA LEU A 248 0.40 -0.47 10.54
C LEU A 248 1.03 -1.36 9.47
N ALA A 249 0.92 -2.68 9.65
CA ALA A 249 1.43 -3.65 8.71
C ALA A 249 0.29 -4.47 8.09
N ALA A 250 0.43 -4.84 6.82
CA ALA A 250 -0.48 -5.73 6.12
C ALA A 250 0.30 -6.72 5.23
N PRO A 251 -0.33 -7.82 4.78
CA PRO A 251 0.34 -8.79 3.92
C PRO A 251 0.84 -8.18 2.60
N SER A 252 2.05 -8.59 2.23
CA SER A 252 2.85 -8.05 1.12
C SER A 252 2.70 -8.79 -0.20
N THR A 253 2.09 -9.98 -0.21
CA THR A 253 2.13 -10.85 -1.38
C THR A 253 0.94 -10.62 -2.30
N SER A 254 1.12 -10.73 -3.61
CA SER A 254 0.00 -10.78 -4.57
C SER A 254 0.35 -11.67 -5.76
N TYR A 255 -0.68 -12.25 -6.37
CA TYR A 255 -0.62 -12.81 -7.71
C TYR A 255 -1.42 -11.89 -8.62
N SER A 256 -0.78 -11.35 -9.66
CA SER A 256 -1.37 -10.37 -10.55
C SER A 256 -0.76 -10.48 -11.94
N HIS A 257 -1.52 -10.15 -12.98
CA HIS A 257 -1.05 -10.13 -14.35
C HIS A 257 -0.22 -8.86 -14.63
N ASP A 258 0.85 -9.00 -15.40
CA ASP A 258 1.52 -7.86 -16.02
C ASP A 258 0.68 -7.28 -17.18
N ASN A 259 1.20 -6.23 -17.84
CA ASN A 259 0.49 -5.55 -18.93
C ASN A 259 0.50 -6.36 -20.25
N GLU A 260 1.19 -7.50 -20.27
CA GLU A 260 1.23 -8.49 -21.36
C GLU A 260 0.29 -9.67 -21.07
N GLY A 261 -0.31 -9.73 -19.88
CA GLY A 261 -1.25 -10.75 -19.46
C GLY A 261 -0.60 -12.01 -18.89
N LYS A 262 0.68 -11.96 -18.50
CA LYS A 262 1.36 -13.06 -17.81
C LYS A 262 1.12 -12.92 -16.31
N LEU A 263 0.70 -14.02 -15.67
CA LEU A 263 0.53 -14.08 -14.22
C LEU A 263 1.90 -14.01 -13.52
N GLU A 264 2.04 -13.07 -12.59
CA GLU A 264 3.25 -12.86 -11.82
C GLU A 264 2.97 -12.90 -10.33
N PHE A 265 3.97 -13.36 -9.58
CA PHE A 265 3.97 -13.28 -8.13
C PHE A 265 4.81 -12.10 -7.68
N TYR A 266 4.24 -11.23 -6.87
CA TYR A 266 4.89 -10.01 -6.39
C TYR A 266 4.86 -9.93 -4.86
N LYS A 267 5.89 -9.29 -4.30
CA LYS A 267 6.02 -9.00 -2.87
C LYS A 267 6.57 -7.60 -2.65
N GLY A 268 5.96 -6.83 -1.76
CA GLY A 268 6.46 -5.53 -1.35
C GLY A 268 5.63 -4.90 -0.24
N THR A 269 6.01 -3.71 0.23
CA THR A 269 5.07 -2.88 0.98
C THR A 269 3.92 -2.39 0.11
N SER A 270 4.08 -2.36 -1.22
CA SER A 270 3.06 -1.89 -2.16
C SER A 270 1.72 -2.66 -2.07
N PRO A 271 1.67 -4.01 -2.12
CA PRO A 271 0.42 -4.75 -1.97
C PRO A 271 -0.17 -4.63 -0.56
N ALA A 272 0.68 -4.40 0.46
CA ALA A 272 0.23 -4.12 1.81
C ALA A 272 -0.52 -2.77 1.86
N THR A 273 0.05 -1.71 1.28
CA THR A 273 -0.58 -0.39 1.12
C THR A 273 -1.91 -0.50 0.39
N ALA A 274 -1.96 -1.24 -0.73
CA ALA A 274 -3.18 -1.44 -1.50
C ALA A 274 -4.29 -2.13 -0.69
N ARG A 275 -3.95 -3.11 0.15
CA ARG A 275 -4.91 -3.76 1.07
C ARG A 275 -5.44 -2.82 2.14
N VAL A 276 -4.58 -1.99 2.74
CA VAL A 276 -5.00 -0.99 3.72
C VAL A 276 -5.91 0.04 3.05
N THR A 277 -5.60 0.46 1.83
CA THR A 277 -6.47 1.35 1.05
C THR A 277 -7.82 0.73 0.75
N GLY A 278 -7.87 -0.52 0.27
CA GLY A 278 -9.13 -1.24 0.05
C GLY A 278 -9.95 -1.37 1.35
N THR A 279 -9.28 -1.62 2.48
CA THR A 279 -9.93 -1.67 3.80
C THR A 279 -10.51 -0.30 4.18
N ALA A 280 -9.77 0.79 3.97
CA ALA A 280 -10.23 2.15 4.24
C ALA A 280 -11.50 2.49 3.45
N LEU A 281 -11.54 2.12 2.17
CA LEU A 281 -12.72 2.29 1.30
C LEU A 281 -13.92 1.46 1.77
N LEU A 282 -13.71 0.21 2.18
CA LEU A 282 -14.78 -0.63 2.75
C LEU A 282 -15.35 -0.02 4.05
N VAL A 283 -14.49 0.45 4.95
CA VAL A 283 -14.95 1.11 6.18
C VAL A 283 -15.70 2.41 5.85
N LYS A 284 -15.20 3.21 4.90
CA LYS A 284 -15.87 4.44 4.46
C LYS A 284 -17.23 4.15 3.79
N GLY A 285 -17.33 3.10 2.99
CA GLY A 285 -18.61 2.67 2.39
C GLY A 285 -19.61 2.20 3.42
N ALA A 286 -19.17 1.45 4.43
CA ALA A 286 -20.03 1.01 5.54
C ALA A 286 -20.42 2.15 6.49
N TYR A 287 -19.55 3.15 6.67
CA TYR A 287 -19.76 4.29 7.56
C TYR A 287 -19.46 5.63 6.86
N PRO A 288 -20.32 6.08 5.91
CA PRO A 288 -20.03 7.27 5.09
C PRO A 288 -19.83 8.57 5.88
N TRP A 289 -20.41 8.66 7.07
CA TRP A 289 -20.30 9.81 7.98
C TRP A 289 -18.91 9.94 8.65
N MET A 290 -18.07 8.90 8.62
CA MET A 290 -16.75 8.95 9.24
C MET A 290 -15.87 9.99 8.55
N LYS A 291 -15.31 10.90 9.34
CA LYS A 291 -14.16 11.72 8.93
C LYS A 291 -12.91 10.87 8.85
N ASN A 292 -11.86 11.36 8.20
CA ASN A 292 -10.66 10.56 8.04
C ASN A 292 -9.92 10.32 9.35
N GLU A 293 -10.03 11.22 10.33
CA GLU A 293 -9.47 10.95 11.66
C GLU A 293 -10.12 9.71 12.29
N ASN A 294 -11.43 9.50 12.05
CA ASN A 294 -12.14 8.31 12.51
C ASN A 294 -11.70 7.06 11.73
N LEU A 295 -11.48 7.19 10.41
CA LEU A 295 -10.97 6.08 9.58
C LEU A 295 -9.57 5.66 10.02
N VAL A 296 -8.65 6.61 10.19
CA VAL A 296 -7.27 6.34 10.67
C VAL A 296 -7.32 5.66 12.03
N GLN A 297 -8.10 6.19 12.97
CA GLN A 297 -8.26 5.58 14.30
C GLN A 297 -8.86 4.18 14.22
N THR A 298 -9.85 3.96 13.36
CA THR A 298 -10.48 2.63 13.18
C THR A 298 -9.45 1.63 12.64
N LEU A 299 -8.69 1.99 11.60
CA LEU A 299 -7.68 1.13 11.01
C LEU A 299 -6.55 0.80 12.00
N LEU A 300 -6.05 1.79 12.75
CA LEU A 300 -4.99 1.58 13.73
C LEU A 300 -5.46 0.81 14.96
N SER A 301 -6.65 1.10 15.48
CA SER A 301 -7.17 0.44 16.70
C SER A 301 -7.67 -0.98 16.48
N THR A 302 -7.98 -1.34 15.23
CA THR A 302 -8.35 -2.71 14.84
C THR A 302 -7.18 -3.51 14.29
N ALA A 303 -6.00 -2.89 14.14
CA ALA A 303 -4.77 -3.61 13.89
C ALA A 303 -4.47 -4.54 15.08
N GLN A 304 -4.05 -5.76 14.78
CA GLN A 304 -3.77 -6.76 15.80
C GLN A 304 -2.28 -6.82 16.05
N ASP A 305 -1.90 -6.80 17.33
CA ASP A 305 -0.52 -7.06 17.72
C ASP A 305 -0.13 -8.49 17.34
N PHE A 306 1.09 -8.65 16.82
CA PHE A 306 1.56 -9.97 16.38
C PHE A 306 1.57 -10.98 17.52
N ASP A 307 1.95 -10.60 18.73
CA ASP A 307 1.94 -11.48 19.91
C ASP A 307 0.53 -11.93 20.28
N ASP A 308 -0.47 -11.06 20.08
CA ASP A 308 -1.87 -11.43 20.27
C ASP A 308 -2.40 -12.33 19.16
N ILE A 309 -1.88 -12.21 17.93
CA ILE A 309 -2.13 -13.19 16.87
C ILE A 309 -1.48 -14.54 17.25
N LYS A 310 -0.25 -14.55 17.77
CA LYS A 310 0.44 -15.78 18.22
C LYS A 310 -0.34 -16.52 19.30
N LYS A 311 -0.85 -15.79 20.30
CA LYS A 311 -1.59 -16.38 21.43
C LYS A 311 -2.91 -17.05 21.04
N ARG A 312 -3.58 -16.55 19.98
CA ARG A 312 -4.93 -17.01 19.60
C ARG A 312 -4.94 -18.18 18.62
N ASN A 313 -3.81 -18.51 18.01
CA ASN A 313 -3.74 -19.58 17.02
C ASN A 313 -2.61 -20.54 17.41
N ALA A 314 -2.95 -21.73 17.91
CA ALA A 314 -1.99 -22.79 18.26
C ALA A 314 -1.20 -23.32 17.05
N THR A 315 -1.67 -23.02 15.83
CA THR A 315 -0.98 -23.22 14.55
C THR A 315 -0.27 -21.97 14.04
N TYR A 316 -0.17 -20.90 14.84
CA TYR A 316 0.77 -19.80 14.57
C TYR A 316 2.17 -20.36 14.68
N LEU A 317 2.65 -20.88 13.55
CA LEU A 317 4.03 -21.28 13.45
C LEU A 317 4.84 -19.99 13.55
N SER A 318 5.62 -19.86 14.61
CA SER A 318 6.54 -18.74 14.75
C SER A 318 7.42 -18.72 13.50
N LEU A 319 7.41 -17.60 12.80
CA LEU A 319 8.37 -17.37 11.73
C LEU A 319 9.69 -17.06 12.42
N VAL A 320 10.56 -18.07 12.49
CA VAL A 320 11.85 -17.98 13.17
C VAL A 320 12.91 -17.66 12.12
N PRO A 321 13.83 -16.73 12.39
CA PRO A 321 14.99 -16.52 11.55
C PRO A 321 15.73 -17.86 11.35
N VAL A 322 15.96 -18.24 10.12
CA VAL A 322 16.83 -19.38 9.81
C VAL A 322 18.22 -19.02 10.32
N LYS A 323 18.79 -19.87 11.18
CA LYS A 323 20.16 -19.68 11.64
C LYS A 323 21.08 -19.65 10.44
N GLU A 324 21.98 -18.68 10.38
CA GLU A 324 22.93 -18.46 9.28
C GLU A 324 23.72 -19.75 8.92
N SER A 325 23.97 -20.61 9.91
CA SER A 325 24.60 -21.93 9.77
C SER A 325 23.80 -22.99 9.01
N GLU A 326 22.48 -22.82 8.85
CA GLU A 326 21.58 -23.78 8.20
C GLU A 326 21.33 -23.44 6.72
N VAL A 327 21.88 -22.33 6.23
CA VAL A 327 21.61 -21.85 4.88
C VAL A 327 22.65 -22.41 3.89
N LYS A 328 22.23 -23.30 2.98
CA LYS A 328 23.11 -24.02 2.04
C LYS A 328 23.76 -23.12 0.96
N VAL A 329 23.31 -21.88 0.82
CA VAL A 329 23.86 -20.87 -0.09
C VAL A 329 23.82 -19.55 0.68
N ASN A 330 24.96 -18.95 0.97
CA ASN A 330 25.06 -17.70 1.72
C ASN A 330 24.15 -16.62 1.08
N PRO A 331 22.96 -16.31 1.62
CA PRO A 331 22.15 -15.26 1.06
C PRO A 331 22.70 -13.96 1.63
N LYS A 332 22.71 -12.91 0.82
CA LYS A 332 22.91 -11.54 1.32
C LYS A 332 21.75 -11.07 2.26
N GLN A 333 20.92 -11.98 2.80
CA GLN A 333 19.57 -11.69 3.31
C GLN A 333 19.10 -12.71 4.39
N PRO A 334 18.38 -12.25 5.43
CA PRO A 334 17.76 -13.13 6.41
C PRO A 334 16.61 -13.92 5.78
N THR A 335 16.64 -15.25 5.97
CA THR A 335 15.57 -16.16 5.60
C THR A 335 14.76 -16.51 6.85
N TYR A 336 13.44 -16.65 6.71
CA TYR A 336 12.55 -17.02 7.82
C TYR A 336 11.87 -18.33 7.47
N GLU A 337 11.75 -19.23 8.44
CA GLU A 337 11.07 -20.51 8.33
C GLU A 337 9.94 -20.60 9.35
N THR A 338 8.88 -21.32 9.01
CA THR A 338 7.80 -21.60 9.95
C THR A 338 8.25 -22.69 10.93
N THR A 339 8.05 -22.46 12.21
CA THR A 339 8.35 -23.43 13.28
C THR A 339 7.16 -23.57 14.23
N ASP A 340 6.97 -24.74 14.83
CA ASP A 340 5.92 -24.95 15.82
C ASP A 340 6.13 -24.11 17.10
N ASP A 341 5.19 -24.21 18.04
CA ASP A 341 5.22 -23.56 19.36
C ASP A 341 6.48 -23.92 20.19
N LYS A 342 7.26 -24.91 19.74
CA LYS A 342 8.50 -25.39 20.36
C LYS A 342 9.74 -25.11 19.49
N GLY A 343 9.61 -24.33 18.42
CA GLY A 343 10.70 -23.96 17.52
C GLY A 343 11.17 -25.09 16.60
N LYS A 344 10.39 -26.16 16.41
CA LYS A 344 10.71 -27.25 15.48
C LYS A 344 10.08 -27.02 14.12
N LYS A 345 10.82 -27.38 13.06
CA LYS A 345 10.31 -27.35 11.69
C LYS A 345 9.16 -28.37 11.54
N PRO A 346 8.04 -28.01 10.88
CA PRO A 346 6.97 -28.97 10.57
C PRO A 346 7.54 -30.17 9.80
N SER A 347 7.19 -31.39 10.20
CA SER A 347 7.64 -32.60 9.50
C SER A 347 7.05 -32.63 8.09
N VAL A 348 7.92 -32.59 7.08
CA VAL A 348 7.54 -32.78 5.68
C VAL A 348 7.04 -34.21 5.52
N LYS A 349 5.76 -34.39 5.18
CA LYS A 349 5.18 -35.68 4.78
C LYS A 349 4.76 -35.61 3.32
#